data_AF-I0UVI8-F1
#
_entry.id   AF-I0UVI8-F1
#
_cell.length_a   1.000
_cell.length_b   1.000
_cell.length_c   1.000
_cell.angle_alpha   90.00
_cell.angle_beta   90.00
_cell.angle_gamma   90.00
#
_symmetry.space_group_name_H-M   'P 1'
#
loop_
_entity.id
_entity.type
_entity.pdbx_description
1 polymer ?
#
loop_
_entity_poly.entity_id
_entity_poly.type
_entity_poly.pdbx_seq_one_letter_code
_entity_poly.pdbx_strand_id
1 'polypeptide(L)'
;TYKDQGKLDQAIATWSNITQDDNRKIYTEAQHNIGKFYEDKGDLEQAKEAYCNAQDFSYYNYERVTRILNCPPELINDLHSLAKNTDKVRESLQVIPKFESKVAHYSRPSTAFSLFGDEKNNKNPSNFRLSTIRGVNDPSEGLVLRDYWDQQGIPETIHTSDTATFVSCFTFNHDSLNQFRLYGKEDDREATGVSLVFKKEFFSEDSGVLKHIVGVSSGPSNKSGDIESSKAGTPENNNKKQLIVKSALYRCIYLDPETGYWTLAQRDKSNFYRQHKEKAEKKWKKYYKSLSKKEKSVNKHLFAKDKSILSTLQSIFKKYQGYSTKEKQYILEAVRFILLPLQYLVKHIAFQEEQECRIMYITQFRDEKIHSNREKQKMYVEYEESVLPHIDKIYLSPGAAKDQDFFRILLDQGSGKSKVRISQNPFRNKE
;
A
#
# COMPACT_ATOMS: atom_id res chain seq x y z
N THR A 1 -12.02 -23.31 16.88
CA THR A 1 -11.12 -22.68 17.88
C THR A 1 -11.87 -22.42 19.18
N TYR A 2 -11.21 -21.94 20.25
CA TYR A 2 -11.93 -21.58 21.48
C TYR A 2 -13.05 -20.56 21.23
N LYS A 3 -12.84 -19.55 20.36
CA LYS A 3 -13.91 -18.63 19.92
C LYS A 3 -15.02 -19.33 19.13
N ASP A 4 -14.69 -20.17 18.15
CA ASP A 4 -15.69 -20.95 17.38
C ASP A 4 -16.42 -22.02 18.22
N GLN A 5 -15.87 -22.35 19.39
CA GLN A 5 -16.45 -23.26 20.38
C GLN A 5 -17.20 -22.51 21.50
N GLY A 6 -17.35 -21.18 21.41
CA GLY A 6 -18.01 -20.36 22.43
C GLY A 6 -17.21 -20.15 23.72
N LYS A 7 -15.94 -20.59 23.78
CA LYS A 7 -15.04 -20.46 24.93
C LYS A 7 -14.27 -19.14 24.88
N LEU A 8 -15.00 -18.03 24.97
CA LEU A 8 -14.44 -16.69 24.79
C LEU A 8 -13.43 -16.31 25.88
N ASP A 9 -13.64 -16.70 27.14
CA ASP A 9 -12.73 -16.37 28.25
C ASP A 9 -11.35 -17.02 28.08
N GLN A 10 -11.31 -18.24 27.55
CA GLN A 10 -10.05 -18.95 27.22
C GLN A 10 -9.32 -18.29 26.04
N ALA A 11 -10.06 -17.76 25.07
CA ALA A 11 -9.47 -17.05 23.94
C ALA A 11 -8.81 -15.74 24.38
N ILE A 12 -9.45 -14.96 25.25
CA ILE A 12 -8.87 -13.74 25.82
C ILE A 12 -7.63 -14.06 26.65
N ALA A 13 -7.72 -15.03 27.57
CA ALA A 13 -6.57 -15.42 28.38
C ALA A 13 -5.36 -15.81 27.50
N THR A 14 -5.62 -16.52 26.38
CA THR A 14 -4.59 -16.87 25.41
C THR A 14 -4.00 -15.63 24.73
N TRP A 15 -4.84 -14.68 24.27
CA TRP A 15 -4.37 -13.45 23.63
C TRP A 15 -3.63 -12.52 24.59
N SER A 16 -4.09 -12.40 25.83
CA SER A 16 -3.48 -11.57 26.88
C SER A 16 -2.11 -12.08 27.33
N ASN A 17 -1.81 -13.38 27.14
CA ASN A 17 -0.50 -13.95 27.43
C ASN A 17 0.54 -13.69 26.33
N ILE A 18 0.12 -13.22 25.15
CA ILE A 18 1.05 -12.89 24.07
C ILE A 18 1.68 -11.54 24.39
N THR A 19 3.00 -11.50 24.44
CA THR A 19 3.76 -10.30 24.74
C THR A 19 4.37 -9.71 23.46
N GLN A 20 4.79 -8.45 23.53
CA GLN A 20 5.45 -7.76 22.42
C GLN A 20 6.79 -8.43 22.04
N ASP A 21 7.44 -9.10 23.00
CA ASP A 21 8.74 -9.77 22.82
C ASP A 21 8.63 -11.11 22.08
N ASP A 22 7.48 -11.80 22.16
CA ASP A 22 7.26 -13.08 21.46
C ASP A 22 7.30 -12.89 19.95
N ASN A 23 6.38 -12.04 19.45
CA ASN A 23 6.30 -11.66 18.06
C ASN A 23 5.38 -10.46 17.93
N ARG A 24 5.95 -9.32 17.55
CA ARG A 24 5.24 -8.03 17.42
C ARG A 24 3.98 -8.09 16.57
N LYS A 25 4.00 -8.88 15.49
CA LYS A 25 2.84 -9.02 14.60
C LYS A 25 1.73 -9.81 15.28
N ILE A 26 2.08 -10.94 15.90
CA ILE A 26 1.12 -11.79 16.62
C ILE A 26 0.51 -11.01 17.79
N TYR A 27 1.32 -10.23 18.51
CA TYR A 27 0.84 -9.33 19.57
C TYR A 27 -0.19 -8.32 19.07
N THR A 28 0.10 -7.65 17.94
CA THR A 28 -0.82 -6.67 17.32
C THR A 28 -2.16 -7.32 16.95
N GLU A 29 -2.12 -8.51 16.35
CA GLU A 29 -3.33 -9.26 16.02
C GLU A 29 -4.09 -9.75 17.27
N ALA A 30 -3.38 -10.11 18.35
CA ALA A 30 -3.96 -10.50 19.64
C ALA A 30 -4.70 -9.32 20.28
N GLN A 31 -4.04 -8.16 20.39
CA GLN A 31 -4.63 -6.92 20.91
C GLN A 31 -5.86 -6.48 20.08
N HIS A 32 -5.82 -6.63 18.76
CA HIS A 32 -7.00 -6.37 17.92
C HIS A 32 -8.17 -7.31 18.23
N ASN A 33 -7.91 -8.58 18.51
CA ASN A 33 -8.96 -9.52 18.90
C ASN A 33 -9.51 -9.26 20.30
N ILE A 34 -8.66 -8.84 21.24
CA ILE A 34 -9.08 -8.39 22.58
C ILE A 34 -9.99 -7.17 22.45
N GLY A 35 -9.59 -6.18 21.64
CA GLY A 35 -10.40 -4.99 21.38
C GLY A 35 -11.79 -5.33 20.84
N LYS A 36 -11.87 -6.20 19.82
CA LYS A 36 -13.15 -6.66 19.26
C LYS A 36 -14.00 -7.43 20.28
N PHE A 37 -13.36 -8.21 21.16
CA PHE A 37 -14.09 -8.93 22.18
C PHE A 37 -14.79 -7.98 23.17
N TYR A 38 -14.11 -6.93 23.62
CA TYR A 38 -14.70 -5.95 24.53
C TYR A 38 -15.75 -5.08 23.84
N GLU A 39 -15.55 -4.77 22.56
CA GLU A 39 -16.56 -4.13 21.71
C GLU A 39 -17.85 -4.98 21.62
N ASP A 40 -17.72 -6.29 21.36
CA ASP A 40 -18.85 -7.23 21.33
C ASP A 40 -19.59 -7.30 22.69
N LYS A 41 -18.89 -7.02 23.81
CA LYS A 41 -19.48 -6.92 25.16
C LYS A 41 -20.05 -5.55 25.51
N GLY A 42 -19.82 -4.52 24.68
CA GLY A 42 -20.19 -3.14 24.96
C GLY A 42 -19.24 -2.37 25.89
N ASP A 43 -18.09 -2.96 26.25
CA ASP A 43 -17.05 -2.29 27.04
C ASP A 43 -16.10 -1.52 26.11
N LEU A 44 -16.49 -0.30 25.75
CA LEU A 44 -15.76 0.51 24.77
C LEU A 44 -14.42 1.02 25.30
N GLU A 45 -14.26 1.16 26.62
CA GLU A 45 -13.02 1.66 27.21
C GLU A 45 -11.93 0.57 27.17
N GLN A 46 -12.26 -0.67 27.57
CA GLN A 46 -11.33 -1.79 27.44
C GLN A 46 -11.03 -2.12 25.97
N ALA A 47 -12.01 -1.92 25.07
CA ALA A 47 -11.78 -2.06 23.64
C ALA A 47 -10.73 -1.06 23.14
N LYS A 48 -10.87 0.23 23.48
CA LYS A 48 -9.92 1.28 23.11
C LYS A 48 -8.52 1.02 23.65
N GLU A 49 -8.41 0.60 24.91
CA GLU A 49 -7.12 0.27 25.54
C GLU A 49 -6.40 -0.84 24.78
N ALA A 50 -7.10 -1.93 24.45
CA ALA A 50 -6.54 -3.03 23.69
C ALA A 50 -6.08 -2.58 22.29
N TYR A 51 -6.87 -1.75 21.58
CA TYR A 51 -6.42 -1.21 20.30
C TYR A 51 -5.21 -0.26 20.45
N CYS A 52 -5.13 0.50 21.54
CA CYS A 52 -4.02 1.43 21.84
C CYS A 52 -2.69 0.68 22.00
N ASN A 53 -2.72 -0.47 22.67
CA ASN A 53 -1.55 -1.34 22.83
C ASN A 53 -0.95 -1.80 21.49
N ALA A 54 -1.72 -1.77 20.40
CA ALA A 54 -1.29 -2.13 19.04
C ALA A 54 -0.90 -0.91 18.16
N GLN A 55 -0.96 0.31 18.68
CA GLN A 55 -0.79 1.56 17.91
C GLN A 55 0.57 1.65 17.21
N ASP A 56 1.66 1.31 17.90
CA ASP A 56 3.03 1.39 17.36
C ASP A 56 3.25 0.53 16.11
N PHE A 57 2.45 -0.51 15.95
CA PHE A 57 2.54 -1.46 14.84
C PHE A 57 1.52 -1.18 13.76
N SER A 58 0.42 -0.53 14.11
CA SER A 58 -0.71 -0.39 13.21
C SER A 58 -1.52 0.89 13.50
N TYR A 59 -0.86 2.04 13.40
CA TYR A 59 -1.45 3.38 13.57
C TYR A 59 -2.81 3.48 12.89
N TYR A 60 -2.89 3.15 11.60
CA TYR A 60 -4.16 3.21 10.85
C TYR A 60 -5.27 2.36 11.47
N ASN A 61 -5.01 1.12 11.90
CA ASN A 61 -6.10 0.30 12.45
C ASN A 61 -6.53 0.78 13.84
N TYR A 62 -5.59 1.21 14.69
CA TYR A 62 -5.90 1.78 16.00
C TYR A 62 -6.76 3.04 15.87
N GLU A 63 -6.22 4.04 15.16
CA GLU A 63 -6.84 5.35 14.96
C GLU A 63 -8.22 5.24 14.28
N ARG A 64 -8.39 4.25 13.40
CA ARG A 64 -9.67 3.95 12.76
C ARG A 64 -10.69 3.49 13.79
N VAL A 65 -10.38 2.49 14.62
CA VAL A 65 -11.36 1.97 15.57
C VAL A 65 -11.66 3.00 16.67
N THR A 66 -10.66 3.71 17.18
CA THR A 66 -10.88 4.77 18.17
C THR A 66 -11.84 5.85 17.67
N ARG A 67 -11.72 6.28 16.40
CA ARG A 67 -12.68 7.22 15.80
C ARG A 67 -14.08 6.64 15.68
N ILE A 68 -14.22 5.36 15.34
CA ILE A 68 -15.52 4.68 15.29
C ILE A 68 -16.16 4.68 16.68
N LEU A 69 -15.42 4.31 17.71
CA LEU A 69 -15.92 4.23 19.09
C LEU A 69 -16.23 5.60 19.73
N ASN A 70 -15.75 6.69 19.14
CA ASN A 70 -16.10 8.05 19.55
C ASN A 70 -17.38 8.58 18.86
N CYS A 71 -17.94 7.84 17.91
CA CYS A 71 -19.18 8.20 17.24
C CYS A 71 -20.42 7.76 18.04
N PRO A 72 -21.62 8.30 17.74
CA PRO A 72 -22.87 7.85 18.36
C PRO A 72 -23.07 6.32 18.26
N PRO A 73 -23.50 5.63 19.33
CA PRO A 73 -23.63 4.17 19.36
C PRO A 73 -24.45 3.57 18.20
N GLU A 74 -25.48 4.28 17.76
CA GLU A 74 -26.37 3.88 16.66
C GLU A 74 -25.68 3.80 15.28
N LEU A 75 -24.51 4.43 15.14
CA LEU A 75 -23.71 4.44 13.91
C LEU A 75 -22.51 3.50 13.95
N ILE A 76 -22.11 3.00 15.13
CA ILE A 76 -20.93 2.15 15.29
C ILE A 76 -20.96 0.96 14.32
N ASN A 77 -22.09 0.24 14.25
CA ASN A 77 -22.25 -0.89 13.34
C ASN A 77 -22.14 -0.51 11.85
N ASP A 78 -22.70 0.64 11.45
CA ASP A 78 -22.60 1.14 10.08
C ASP A 78 -21.14 1.50 9.74
N LEU A 79 -20.41 2.12 10.67
CA LEU A 79 -19.01 2.47 10.52
C LEU A 79 -18.09 1.24 10.49
N HIS A 80 -18.37 0.19 11.29
CA HIS A 80 -17.66 -1.09 11.17
C HIS A 80 -17.94 -1.79 9.84
N SER A 81 -19.18 -1.71 9.34
CA SER A 81 -19.52 -2.19 7.99
C SER A 81 -18.76 -1.43 6.91
N LEU A 82 -18.65 -0.10 7.03
CA LEU A 82 -17.85 0.74 6.15
C LEU A 82 -16.37 0.30 6.16
N ALA A 83 -15.77 0.15 7.35
CA ALA A 83 -14.40 -0.30 7.52
C ALA A 83 -14.15 -1.69 6.91
N LYS A 84 -15.07 -2.63 7.14
CA LYS A 84 -15.02 -3.98 6.57
C LYS A 84 -15.07 -3.96 5.05
N ASN A 85 -15.94 -3.16 4.45
CA ASN A 85 -16.01 -3.04 3.00
C ASN A 85 -14.76 -2.36 2.42
N THR A 86 -14.20 -1.36 3.10
CA THR A 86 -12.91 -0.77 2.75
C THR A 86 -11.79 -1.81 2.74
N ASP A 87 -11.71 -2.65 3.77
CA ASP A 87 -10.71 -3.73 3.82
C ASP A 87 -10.91 -4.74 2.68
N LYS A 88 -12.16 -5.10 2.35
CA LYS A 88 -12.48 -5.98 1.21
C LYS A 88 -12.07 -5.40 -0.14
N VAL A 89 -12.23 -4.09 -0.33
CA VAL A 89 -11.74 -3.40 -1.53
C VAL A 89 -10.21 -3.44 -1.55
N ARG A 90 -9.52 -3.08 -0.45
CA ARG A 90 -8.05 -3.12 -0.36
C ARG A 90 -7.48 -4.52 -0.65
N GLU A 91 -8.04 -5.57 -0.06
CA GLU A 91 -7.69 -6.97 -0.36
C GLU A 91 -7.84 -7.29 -1.85
N SER A 92 -8.92 -6.79 -2.47
CA SER A 92 -9.17 -6.97 -3.90
C SER A 92 -8.17 -6.22 -4.77
N LEU A 93 -7.65 -5.08 -4.32
CA LEU A 93 -6.66 -4.28 -5.03
C LEU A 93 -5.23 -4.82 -4.90
N GLN A 94 -4.92 -5.60 -3.86
CA GLN A 94 -3.59 -6.17 -3.65
C GLN A 94 -3.09 -6.90 -4.92
N VAL A 95 -1.86 -6.60 -5.33
CA VAL A 95 -1.25 -7.14 -6.54
C VAL A 95 -0.95 -8.63 -6.37
N ILE A 96 -1.35 -9.46 -7.34
CA ILE A 96 -1.25 -10.92 -7.22
C ILE A 96 0.09 -11.41 -7.79
N PRO A 97 0.85 -12.23 -7.05
CA PRO A 97 2.16 -12.77 -7.44
C PRO A 97 2.25 -13.53 -8.77
N LYS A 98 1.15 -13.90 -9.44
CA LYS A 98 1.22 -14.82 -10.59
C LYS A 98 1.53 -14.09 -11.91
N PHE A 99 0.61 -13.25 -12.36
CA PHE A 99 0.75 -12.52 -13.64
C PHE A 99 1.38 -11.14 -13.47
N GLU A 100 1.41 -10.64 -12.23
CA GLU A 100 1.92 -9.31 -11.86
C GLU A 100 3.04 -9.46 -10.81
N SER A 101 3.84 -10.53 -10.93
CA SER A 101 5.03 -10.79 -10.08
C SER A 101 6.09 -9.70 -10.11
N LYS A 102 5.95 -8.73 -11.04
CA LYS A 102 6.94 -7.70 -11.32
C LYS A 102 6.24 -6.39 -11.62
N VAL A 103 6.76 -5.31 -11.07
CA VAL A 103 6.32 -3.93 -11.31
C VAL A 103 7.54 -3.03 -11.46
N ALA A 104 7.38 -1.90 -12.14
CA ALA A 104 8.46 -0.97 -12.40
C ALA A 104 8.32 0.31 -11.59
N HIS A 105 9.44 0.85 -11.14
CA HIS A 105 9.56 2.21 -10.62
C HIS A 105 10.42 3.03 -11.57
N TYR A 106 9.85 4.08 -12.16
CA TYR A 106 10.57 4.97 -13.04
C TYR A 106 11.30 6.03 -12.23
N SER A 107 12.60 6.16 -12.47
CA SER A 107 13.47 7.06 -11.71
C SER A 107 14.62 7.58 -12.57
N ARG A 108 15.45 8.42 -11.96
CA ARG A 108 16.68 8.93 -12.58
C ARG A 108 17.80 7.89 -12.47
N PRO A 109 18.73 7.80 -13.45
CA PRO A 109 19.95 7.03 -13.31
C PRO A 109 20.71 7.36 -12.01
N SER A 110 20.88 8.64 -11.66
CA SER A 110 21.57 9.07 -10.44
C SER A 110 20.91 8.52 -9.15
N THR A 111 19.58 8.54 -9.10
CA THR A 111 18.82 7.94 -7.99
C THR A 111 19.03 6.42 -7.94
N ALA A 112 18.98 5.73 -9.08
CA ALA A 112 19.19 4.29 -9.14
C ALA A 112 20.60 3.89 -8.65
N PHE A 113 21.64 4.60 -9.08
CA PHE A 113 23.00 4.37 -8.57
C PHE A 113 23.11 4.60 -7.07
N SER A 114 22.44 5.65 -6.54
CA SER A 114 22.41 5.92 -5.10
C SER A 114 21.72 4.80 -4.31
N LEU A 115 20.66 4.20 -4.87
CA LEU A 115 19.94 3.07 -4.25
C LEU A 115 20.74 1.75 -4.29
N PHE A 116 21.65 1.59 -5.25
CA PHE A 116 22.48 0.38 -5.36
C PHE A 116 23.75 0.48 -4.54
N GLY A 117 24.25 1.70 -4.33
CA GLY A 117 25.57 1.91 -3.75
C GLY A 117 26.68 1.51 -4.74
N ASP A 118 27.91 1.59 -4.24
CA ASP A 118 29.12 1.21 -4.96
C ASP A 118 30.20 0.84 -3.94
N GLU A 119 30.30 -0.46 -3.64
CA GLU A 119 31.26 -0.99 -2.68
C GLU A 119 32.71 -0.68 -3.07
N LYS A 120 33.03 -0.67 -4.37
CA LYS A 120 34.39 -0.38 -4.86
C LYS A 120 34.82 1.06 -4.55
N ASN A 121 33.85 1.96 -4.45
CA ASN A 121 34.06 3.38 -4.15
C ASN A 121 33.61 3.76 -2.74
N ASN A 122 33.45 2.79 -1.81
CA ASN A 122 33.01 3.02 -0.43
C ASN A 122 31.69 3.80 -0.31
N LYS A 123 30.76 3.59 -1.24
CA LYS A 123 29.42 4.20 -1.20
C LYS A 123 28.39 3.16 -0.78
N ASN A 124 27.86 3.29 0.42
CA ASN A 124 26.77 2.44 0.88
C ASN A 124 25.47 2.74 0.12
N PRO A 125 24.63 1.72 -0.15
CA PRO A 125 23.32 1.93 -0.76
C PRO A 125 22.42 2.81 0.13
N SER A 126 21.70 3.74 -0.49
CA SER A 126 20.62 4.49 0.17
C SER A 126 19.36 3.64 0.29
N ASN A 127 18.52 3.96 1.28
CA ASN A 127 17.21 3.33 1.43
C ASN A 127 16.22 3.82 0.37
N PHE A 128 15.30 2.93 -0.02
CA PHE A 128 14.14 3.32 -0.83
C PHE A 128 13.20 4.20 0.00
N ARG A 129 12.52 5.17 -0.62
CA ARG A 129 11.76 6.20 0.10
C ARG A 129 10.31 6.26 -0.35
N LEU A 130 9.41 6.44 0.61
CA LEU A 130 8.02 6.85 0.38
C LEU A 130 7.92 8.33 0.70
N SER A 131 7.47 9.12 -0.27
CA SER A 131 7.34 10.57 -0.14
C SER A 131 5.94 10.95 0.31
N THR A 132 5.81 12.11 0.94
CA THR A 132 4.49 12.64 1.31
C THR A 132 3.57 12.74 0.09
N ILE A 133 2.32 12.30 0.25
CA ILE A 133 1.31 12.36 -0.81
C ILE A 133 1.01 13.80 -1.24
N ARG A 134 1.27 14.79 -0.39
CA ARG A 134 1.07 16.21 -0.71
C ARG A 134 2.03 16.75 -1.76
N GLY A 135 3.09 16.01 -2.09
CA GLY A 135 4.10 16.40 -3.08
C GLY A 135 3.92 15.75 -4.45
N VAL A 136 2.78 15.11 -4.73
CA VAL A 136 2.54 14.53 -6.05
C VAL A 136 2.14 15.58 -7.08
N ASN A 137 2.38 15.27 -8.36
CA ASN A 137 2.10 16.20 -9.47
C ASN A 137 0.62 16.25 -9.90
N ASP A 138 -0.18 15.26 -9.50
CA ASP A 138 -1.60 15.17 -9.86
C ASP A 138 -2.44 16.04 -8.90
N PRO A 139 -3.04 17.15 -9.36
CA PRO A 139 -3.84 18.03 -8.50
C PRO A 139 -5.16 17.38 -8.06
N SER A 140 -5.60 16.30 -8.72
CA SER A 140 -6.81 15.54 -8.35
C SER A 140 -6.53 14.45 -7.31
N GLU A 141 -5.27 14.26 -6.92
CA GLU A 141 -4.87 13.20 -5.99
C GLU A 141 -5.62 13.31 -4.66
N GLY A 142 -6.31 12.25 -4.28
CA GLY A 142 -7.13 12.21 -3.08
C GLY A 142 -8.42 13.03 -3.11
N LEU A 143 -8.80 13.57 -4.28
CA LEU A 143 -10.04 14.33 -4.49
C LEU A 143 -11.10 13.50 -5.23
N VAL A 144 -10.68 12.65 -6.17
CA VAL A 144 -11.57 11.93 -7.11
C VAL A 144 -12.69 11.15 -6.44
N LEU A 145 -12.38 10.41 -5.36
CA LEU A 145 -13.38 9.60 -4.67
C LEU A 145 -14.40 10.47 -3.93
N ARG A 146 -13.95 11.59 -3.33
CA ARG A 146 -14.85 12.59 -2.72
C ARG A 146 -15.77 13.19 -3.77
N ASP A 147 -15.21 13.61 -4.91
CA ASP A 147 -15.99 14.24 -5.97
C ASP A 147 -17.07 13.27 -6.48
N TYR A 148 -16.76 11.98 -6.58
CA TYR A 148 -17.74 10.95 -6.88
C TYR A 148 -18.85 10.85 -5.81
N TRP A 149 -18.50 10.87 -4.51
CA TRP A 149 -19.47 10.85 -3.42
C TRP A 149 -20.38 12.08 -3.42
N ASP A 150 -19.84 13.26 -3.71
CA ASP A 150 -20.61 14.49 -3.81
C ASP A 150 -21.68 14.36 -4.91
N GLN A 151 -21.36 13.75 -6.06
CA GLN A 151 -22.34 13.44 -7.11
C GLN A 151 -23.44 12.47 -6.66
N GLN A 152 -23.19 11.66 -5.64
CA GLN A 152 -24.18 10.77 -5.02
C GLN A 152 -24.96 11.44 -3.89
N GLY A 153 -24.78 12.75 -3.66
CA GLY A 153 -25.43 13.50 -2.59
C GLY A 153 -24.84 13.26 -1.19
N ILE A 154 -23.57 12.83 -1.12
CA ILE A 154 -22.86 12.56 0.13
C ILE A 154 -21.82 13.67 0.35
N PRO A 155 -22.11 14.71 1.16
CA PRO A 155 -21.21 15.85 1.34
C PRO A 155 -20.06 15.48 2.29
N GLU A 156 -18.98 14.93 1.75
CA GLU A 156 -17.77 14.62 2.51
C GLU A 156 -16.85 15.86 2.57
N THR A 157 -17.30 16.94 3.21
CA THR A 157 -16.60 18.23 3.24
C THR A 157 -15.96 18.52 4.59
N ILE A 158 -14.72 18.09 4.80
CA ILE A 158 -13.85 18.66 5.85
C ILE A 158 -12.43 18.81 5.28
N HIS A 159 -11.64 19.73 5.83
CA HIS A 159 -10.18 19.71 5.73
C HIS A 159 -9.61 19.60 7.14
N THR A 160 -9.12 18.43 7.54
CA THR A 160 -8.08 18.25 8.56
C THR A 160 -7.86 16.76 8.85
N SER A 161 -6.60 16.39 9.06
CA SER A 161 -6.20 15.65 10.26
C SER A 161 -4.67 15.70 10.36
N ASP A 162 -4.15 15.49 11.57
CA ASP A 162 -2.73 15.36 11.92
C ASP A 162 -2.09 14.05 11.37
N THR A 163 -2.68 13.51 10.32
CA THR A 163 -2.25 12.28 9.65
C THR A 163 -1.32 12.61 8.49
N ALA A 164 -0.15 11.99 8.51
CA ALA A 164 0.78 11.96 7.40
C ALA A 164 0.55 10.67 6.58
N THR A 165 0.48 10.82 5.25
CA THR A 165 0.42 9.67 4.33
C THR A 165 1.58 9.76 3.36
N PHE A 166 2.33 8.67 3.25
CA PHE A 166 3.49 8.52 2.39
C PHE A 166 3.23 7.41 1.37
N VAL A 167 3.64 7.64 0.13
CA VAL A 167 3.50 6.66 -0.95
C VAL A 167 4.77 6.54 -1.78
N SER A 168 4.93 5.37 -2.39
CA SER A 168 5.78 5.22 -3.57
C SER A 168 4.99 4.54 -4.67
N CYS A 169 5.17 5.06 -5.88
CA CYS A 169 4.41 4.69 -7.05
C CYS A 169 5.20 3.69 -7.90
N PHE A 170 4.50 2.69 -8.41
CA PHE A 170 5.00 1.67 -9.31
C PHE A 170 4.01 1.50 -10.46
N THR A 171 4.41 0.85 -11.54
CA THR A 171 3.55 0.59 -12.68
C THR A 171 3.68 -0.85 -13.17
N PHE A 172 2.58 -1.39 -13.72
CA PHE A 172 2.61 -2.67 -14.42
C PHE A 172 3.37 -2.61 -15.76
N ASN A 173 3.65 -1.40 -16.25
CA ASN A 173 4.33 -1.14 -17.51
C ASN A 173 5.85 -1.04 -17.30
N HIS A 174 6.58 -2.10 -17.60
CA HIS A 174 8.03 -2.17 -17.34
C HIS A 174 8.87 -1.39 -18.36
N ASP A 175 8.36 -1.23 -19.57
CA ASP A 175 9.02 -0.55 -20.69
C ASP A 175 7.99 0.29 -21.46
N SER A 176 7.68 1.47 -20.92
CA SER A 176 6.72 2.44 -21.47
C SER A 176 7.41 3.75 -21.86
N LEU A 177 7.20 4.15 -23.11
CA LEU A 177 7.64 5.45 -23.62
C LEU A 177 7.00 6.61 -22.87
N ASN A 178 5.69 6.54 -22.60
CA ASN A 178 4.97 7.59 -21.89
C ASN A 178 5.55 7.78 -20.48
N GLN A 179 5.90 6.69 -19.80
CA GLN A 179 6.54 6.77 -18.49
C GLN A 179 7.94 7.40 -18.57
N PHE A 180 8.77 7.01 -19.54
CA PHE A 180 10.10 7.62 -19.74
C PHE A 180 10.05 9.11 -20.13
N ARG A 181 8.98 9.54 -20.82
CA ARG A 181 8.78 10.95 -21.18
C ARG A 181 8.38 11.80 -19.99
N LEU A 182 7.62 11.24 -19.04
CA LEU A 182 7.06 11.99 -17.92
C LEU A 182 7.90 11.90 -16.64
N TYR A 183 8.54 10.75 -16.39
CA TYR A 183 9.22 10.46 -15.13
C TYR A 183 10.72 10.18 -15.32
N GLY A 184 11.48 10.35 -14.23
CA GLY A 184 12.91 10.01 -14.22
C GLY A 184 13.80 10.91 -15.07
N LYS A 185 13.31 12.11 -15.43
CA LYS A 185 14.06 13.09 -16.23
C LYS A 185 15.32 13.54 -15.49
N GLU A 186 16.48 13.36 -16.11
CA GLU A 186 17.73 14.03 -15.75
C GLU A 186 17.83 15.36 -16.50
N ASP A 187 18.24 16.41 -15.77
CA ASP A 187 18.34 17.78 -16.30
C ASP A 187 17.04 18.25 -16.98
N ASP A 188 15.88 17.79 -16.48
CA ASP A 188 14.54 18.04 -17.03
C ASP A 188 14.32 17.59 -18.48
N ARG A 189 15.19 16.73 -19.02
CA ARG A 189 15.09 16.18 -20.37
C ARG A 189 14.24 14.91 -20.43
N GLU A 190 13.30 14.86 -21.37
CA GLU A 190 12.47 13.66 -21.62
C GLU A 190 13.33 12.45 -21.99
N ALA A 191 12.86 11.25 -21.62
CA ALA A 191 13.47 9.98 -22.01
C ALA A 191 14.97 9.88 -21.65
N THR A 192 15.34 10.36 -20.47
CA THR A 192 16.66 10.18 -19.84
C THR A 192 16.60 9.34 -18.56
N GLY A 193 15.44 8.76 -18.26
CA GLY A 193 15.20 7.97 -17.05
C GLY A 193 15.49 6.47 -17.19
N VAL A 194 15.37 5.78 -16.06
CA VAL A 194 15.46 4.32 -15.94
C VAL A 194 14.18 3.76 -15.33
N SER A 195 13.83 2.55 -15.73
CA SER A 195 12.76 1.75 -15.16
C SER A 195 13.39 0.61 -14.35
N LEU A 196 13.23 0.68 -13.04
CA LEU A 196 13.70 -0.32 -12.08
C LEU A 196 12.61 -1.37 -11.91
N VAL A 197 12.81 -2.59 -12.42
CA VAL A 197 11.80 -3.66 -12.35
C VAL A 197 12.03 -4.50 -11.10
N PHE A 198 11.13 -4.37 -10.14
CA PHE A 198 11.16 -5.06 -8.87
C PHE A 198 10.50 -6.44 -8.95
N LYS A 199 11.08 -7.41 -8.25
CA LYS A 199 10.43 -8.69 -7.97
C LYS A 199 9.44 -8.55 -6.80
N LYS A 200 8.50 -9.48 -6.70
CA LYS A 200 7.45 -9.47 -5.66
C LYS A 200 8.02 -9.46 -4.23
N GLU A 201 9.20 -10.02 -4.00
CA GLU A 201 9.79 -10.19 -2.67
C GLU A 201 10.19 -8.85 -2.02
N PHE A 202 10.24 -7.76 -2.80
CA PHE A 202 10.41 -6.40 -2.28
C PHE A 202 9.19 -5.91 -1.48
N PHE A 203 8.02 -6.49 -1.73
CA PHE A 203 6.75 -6.11 -1.13
C PHE A 203 6.31 -7.15 -0.09
N SER A 204 5.44 -6.74 0.82
CA SER A 204 4.82 -7.67 1.77
C SER A 204 3.78 -8.54 1.08
N GLU A 205 3.79 -9.85 1.37
CA GLU A 205 2.68 -10.74 1.04
C GLU A 205 1.48 -10.51 1.96
N ASP A 206 1.70 -9.86 3.11
CA ASP A 206 0.64 -9.44 4.01
C ASP A 206 -0.06 -8.18 3.51
N SER A 207 -1.38 -8.24 3.36
CA SER A 207 -2.23 -7.11 2.99
C SER A 207 -2.30 -6.03 4.06
N GLY A 208 -1.69 -6.21 5.24
CA GLY A 208 -1.76 -5.26 6.36
C GLY A 208 -3.16 -5.13 6.97
N VAL A 209 -4.11 -5.95 6.48
CA VAL A 209 -5.42 -6.12 7.08
C VAL A 209 -5.24 -7.06 8.25
N LEU A 210 -5.51 -6.58 9.47
CA LEU A 210 -5.40 -7.40 10.67
C LEU A 210 -6.29 -8.62 10.52
N LYS A 211 -5.65 -9.79 10.50
CA LYS A 211 -6.37 -11.06 10.45
C LYS A 211 -6.99 -11.29 11.81
N HIS A 212 -8.22 -11.80 11.82
CA HIS A 212 -8.70 -12.49 13.00
C HIS A 212 -7.79 -13.70 13.23
N ILE A 213 -6.94 -13.68 14.26
CA ILE A 213 -6.26 -14.91 14.70
C ILE A 213 -7.34 -15.91 15.12
N VAL A 214 -7.60 -16.87 14.25
CA VAL A 214 -8.37 -18.07 14.53
C VAL A 214 -7.37 -19.12 15.05
N GLY A 215 -6.85 -18.87 16.25
CA GLY A 215 -6.13 -19.80 17.13
C GLY A 215 -4.76 -20.33 16.69
N VAL A 216 -3.74 -20.05 17.51
CA VAL A 216 -2.59 -20.95 17.67
C VAL A 216 -3.13 -22.27 18.24
N SER A 217 -3.03 -23.34 17.47
CA SER A 217 -3.27 -24.69 17.96
C SER A 217 -2.20 -25.01 19.00
N SER A 218 -2.57 -25.16 20.27
CA SER A 218 -1.73 -25.80 21.28
C SER A 218 -1.51 -27.27 20.89
N GLY A 219 -0.42 -27.52 20.16
CA GLY A 219 0.12 -28.85 19.85
C GLY A 219 1.51 -28.71 19.22
N PRO A 220 2.53 -29.47 19.68
CA PRO A 220 3.89 -29.31 19.19
C PRO A 220 3.99 -29.87 17.78
N SER A 221 3.93 -29.00 16.77
CA SER A 221 4.23 -29.38 15.39
C SER A 221 5.65 -28.91 15.03
N ASN A 222 6.61 -29.77 15.33
CA ASN A 222 7.94 -29.76 14.72
C ASN A 222 7.81 -29.73 13.19
N LYS A 223 8.07 -28.57 12.58
CA LYS A 223 8.75 -28.47 11.28
C LYS A 223 9.73 -27.31 11.35
N SER A 224 10.83 -27.56 12.04
CA SER A 224 12.09 -26.87 11.85
C SER A 224 12.53 -27.05 10.39
N GLY A 225 12.57 -25.95 9.66
CA GLY A 225 13.29 -25.83 8.40
C GLY A 225 14.10 -24.55 8.49
N ASP A 226 15.32 -24.69 9.01
CA ASP A 226 16.45 -23.77 9.07
C ASP A 226 16.20 -22.33 8.62
N ILE A 227 15.98 -21.44 9.59
CA ILE A 227 16.37 -20.04 9.47
C ILE A 227 17.56 -19.89 10.40
N GLU A 228 18.73 -19.71 9.80
CA GLU A 228 19.99 -19.53 10.52
C GLU A 228 19.87 -18.48 11.62
N SER A 229 20.27 -18.92 12.80
CA SER A 229 20.49 -18.13 13.99
C SER A 229 21.54 -17.03 13.74
N SER A 230 21.12 -15.78 13.65
CA SER A 230 22.02 -14.66 13.96
C SER A 230 22.07 -14.51 15.48
N LYS A 231 23.26 -14.78 16.03
CA LYS A 231 23.61 -14.82 17.45
C LYS A 231 23.11 -13.61 18.24
N ALA A 232 22.63 -13.89 19.45
CA ALA A 232 22.42 -12.94 20.52
C ALA A 232 23.75 -12.22 20.85
N GLY A 233 23.73 -10.89 20.72
CA GLY A 233 24.69 -9.97 21.31
C GLY A 233 23.95 -9.08 22.30
N THR A 234 24.59 -8.84 23.44
CA THR A 234 24.24 -7.93 24.55
C THR A 234 23.70 -6.57 24.09
N PRO A 235 22.93 -5.85 24.94
CA PRO A 235 22.20 -4.65 24.55
C PRO A 235 23.16 -3.47 24.38
N GLU A 236 23.73 -3.34 23.19
CA GLU A 236 24.35 -2.10 22.76
C GLU A 236 23.28 -1.11 22.35
N ASN A 237 23.28 0.01 23.06
CA ASN A 237 22.48 1.20 22.85
C ASN A 237 22.92 1.86 21.53
N ASN A 238 22.41 1.36 20.40
CA ASN A 238 22.68 1.88 19.06
C ASN A 238 21.34 2.16 18.37
N ASN A 239 21.04 3.45 18.15
CA ASN A 239 20.02 4.03 17.24
C ASN A 239 19.24 2.99 16.40
N LYS A 240 18.24 2.31 16.98
CA LYS A 240 17.47 1.28 16.29
C LYS A 240 16.59 1.92 15.20
N LYS A 241 17.16 2.01 13.99
CA LYS A 241 16.55 2.09 12.65
C LYS A 241 15.10 2.63 12.62
N GLN A 242 14.98 3.91 12.29
CA GLN A 242 13.76 4.63 11.88
C GLN A 242 13.20 4.17 10.51
N LEU A 243 13.25 2.87 10.20
CA LEU A 243 12.81 2.32 8.91
C LEU A 243 11.37 1.80 9.01
N ILE A 244 10.61 1.97 7.94
CA ILE A 244 9.30 1.34 7.78
C ILE A 244 9.43 -0.06 7.21
N VAL A 245 8.62 -0.98 7.73
CA VAL A 245 8.63 -2.40 7.33
C VAL A 245 8.03 -2.61 5.94
N LYS A 246 8.16 -3.83 5.39
CA LYS A 246 7.55 -4.21 4.11
C LYS A 246 6.06 -3.87 4.05
N SER A 247 5.66 -3.22 2.97
CA SER A 247 4.26 -2.86 2.69
C SER A 247 3.69 -3.69 1.54
N ALA A 248 2.40 -4.01 1.63
CA ALA A 248 1.67 -4.59 0.50
C ALA A 248 1.59 -3.59 -0.66
N LEU A 249 1.66 -4.13 -1.87
CA LEU A 249 1.46 -3.38 -3.10
C LEU A 249 0.00 -3.48 -3.55
N TYR A 250 -0.64 -2.34 -3.77
CA TYR A 250 -2.03 -2.25 -4.22
C TYR A 250 -2.12 -1.57 -5.57
N ARG A 251 -2.93 -2.11 -6.48
CA ARG A 251 -3.23 -1.43 -7.75
C ARG A 251 -4.18 -0.24 -7.52
N CYS A 252 -4.07 0.77 -8.35
CA CYS A 252 -5.01 1.89 -8.34
C CYS A 252 -6.32 1.53 -9.05
N ILE A 253 -7.40 2.21 -8.64
CA ILE A 253 -8.67 2.31 -9.35
C ILE A 253 -8.61 3.61 -10.14
N TYR A 254 -8.98 3.56 -11.41
CA TYR A 254 -9.19 4.75 -12.22
C TYR A 254 -10.69 5.01 -12.29
N LEU A 255 -11.12 6.20 -11.89
CA LEU A 255 -12.52 6.59 -11.78
C LEU A 255 -12.74 7.93 -12.48
N ASP A 256 -13.80 7.99 -13.26
CA ASP A 256 -14.42 9.24 -13.70
C ASP A 256 -15.54 9.60 -12.71
N PRO A 257 -15.39 10.66 -11.91
CA PRO A 257 -16.39 11.02 -10.91
C PRO A 257 -17.71 11.49 -11.53
N GLU A 258 -17.70 12.02 -12.76
CA GLU A 258 -18.91 12.55 -13.41
C GLU A 258 -19.79 11.42 -13.96
N THR A 259 -19.17 10.47 -14.68
CA THR A 259 -19.92 9.37 -15.31
C THR A 259 -20.05 8.15 -14.40
N GLY A 260 -19.23 8.05 -13.35
CA GLY A 260 -19.09 6.86 -12.53
C GLY A 260 -18.40 5.69 -13.23
N TYR A 261 -17.86 5.89 -14.45
CA TYR A 261 -17.07 4.87 -15.13
C TYR A 261 -15.75 4.64 -14.40
N TRP A 262 -15.38 3.36 -14.26
CA TRP A 262 -14.13 3.02 -13.59
C TRP A 262 -13.48 1.76 -14.18
N THR A 263 -12.18 1.63 -13.94
CA THR A 263 -11.42 0.41 -14.24
C THR A 263 -10.27 0.22 -13.25
N LEU A 264 -9.63 -0.94 -13.27
CA LEU A 264 -8.45 -1.22 -12.46
C LEU A 264 -7.17 -1.03 -13.26
N ALA A 265 -6.14 -0.52 -12.59
CA ALA A 265 -4.79 -0.60 -13.11
C ALA A 265 -4.41 -2.06 -13.39
N GLN A 266 -3.82 -2.28 -14.56
CA GLN A 266 -3.59 -3.58 -15.15
C GLN A 266 -2.35 -3.57 -16.06
N ARG A 267 -1.94 -4.76 -16.47
CA ARG A 267 -0.85 -4.96 -17.43
C ARG A 267 -1.27 -4.44 -18.80
N ASP A 268 -0.38 -3.71 -19.48
CA ASP A 268 -0.55 -3.45 -20.91
C ASP A 268 -0.51 -4.76 -21.72
N LYS A 269 -1.45 -4.88 -22.67
CA LYS A 269 -1.61 -6.07 -23.51
C LYS A 269 -0.43 -6.25 -24.45
N SER A 270 0.09 -5.17 -25.04
CA SER A 270 1.23 -5.25 -25.97
C SER A 270 2.48 -5.76 -25.27
N ASN A 271 2.82 -5.18 -24.12
CA ASN A 271 3.94 -5.59 -23.26
C ASN A 271 3.78 -7.03 -22.76
N PHE A 272 2.56 -7.43 -22.41
CA PHE A 272 2.27 -8.82 -22.03
C PHE A 272 2.55 -9.81 -23.17
N TYR A 273 2.19 -9.46 -24.41
CA TYR A 273 2.46 -10.28 -25.59
C TYR A 273 3.96 -10.37 -25.90
N ARG A 274 4.68 -9.25 -25.83
CA ARG A 274 6.15 -9.23 -25.97
C ARG A 274 6.85 -10.16 -24.97
N GLN A 275 6.38 -10.19 -23.72
CA GLN A 275 6.97 -11.05 -22.68
C GLN A 275 6.66 -12.54 -22.87
N HIS A 276 5.46 -12.90 -23.33
CA HIS A 276 5.00 -14.29 -23.34
C HIS A 276 5.00 -14.96 -24.72
N LYS A 277 5.28 -14.21 -25.80
CA LYS A 277 5.41 -14.70 -27.18
C LYS A 277 4.22 -15.61 -27.55
N GLU A 278 4.48 -16.79 -28.11
CA GLU A 278 3.46 -17.76 -28.56
C GLU A 278 2.43 -18.14 -27.47
N LYS A 279 2.80 -18.09 -26.19
CA LYS A 279 1.90 -18.44 -25.07
C LYS A 279 1.08 -17.23 -24.56
N ALA A 280 1.24 -16.06 -25.17
CA ALA A 280 0.66 -14.81 -24.69
C ALA A 280 -0.86 -14.84 -24.65
N GLU A 281 -1.53 -15.24 -25.72
CA GLU A 281 -2.99 -15.17 -25.80
C GLU A 281 -3.68 -16.04 -24.72
N LYS A 282 -3.24 -17.29 -24.57
CA LYS A 282 -3.75 -18.21 -23.54
C LYS A 282 -3.48 -17.67 -22.13
N LYS A 283 -2.32 -17.07 -21.89
CA LYS A 283 -1.99 -16.46 -20.59
C LYS A 283 -2.78 -15.19 -20.34
N TRP A 284 -3.02 -14.38 -21.36
CA TRP A 284 -3.81 -13.15 -21.29
C TRP A 284 -5.25 -13.44 -20.91
N LYS A 285 -5.88 -14.44 -21.56
CA LYS A 285 -7.23 -14.91 -21.19
C LYS A 285 -7.32 -15.31 -19.71
N LYS A 286 -6.30 -15.98 -19.17
CA LYS A 286 -6.23 -16.35 -17.74
C LYS A 286 -6.02 -15.14 -16.83
N TYR A 287 -5.16 -14.20 -17.24
CA TYR A 287 -4.92 -12.95 -16.54
C TYR A 287 -6.21 -12.13 -16.42
N TYR A 288 -6.87 -11.88 -17.55
CA TYR A 288 -8.11 -11.10 -17.61
C TYR A 288 -9.24 -11.73 -16.79
N LYS A 289 -9.38 -13.06 -16.82
CA LYS A 289 -10.34 -13.77 -15.93
C LYS A 289 -10.03 -13.55 -14.44
N SER A 290 -8.76 -13.45 -14.07
CA SER A 290 -8.35 -13.14 -12.69
C SER A 290 -8.66 -11.69 -12.32
N LEU A 291 -8.41 -10.75 -13.23
CA LEU A 291 -8.70 -9.33 -13.04
C LEU A 291 -10.20 -9.09 -12.91
N SER A 292 -11.01 -9.69 -13.78
CA SER A 292 -12.48 -9.58 -13.73
C SER A 292 -13.07 -10.06 -12.40
N LYS A 293 -12.46 -11.05 -11.73
CA LYS A 293 -12.87 -11.45 -10.37
C LYS A 293 -12.62 -10.34 -9.34
N LYS A 294 -11.50 -9.61 -9.46
CA LYS A 294 -11.20 -8.45 -8.62
C LYS A 294 -12.17 -7.31 -8.90
N GLU A 295 -12.43 -7.01 -10.17
CA GLU A 295 -13.40 -5.99 -10.57
C GLU A 295 -14.78 -6.27 -9.97
N LYS A 296 -15.26 -7.51 -10.06
CA LYS A 296 -16.52 -7.93 -9.41
C LYS A 296 -16.51 -7.70 -7.90
N SER A 297 -15.40 -7.99 -7.24
CA SER A 297 -15.24 -7.77 -5.80
C SER A 297 -15.20 -6.28 -5.43
N VAL A 298 -14.48 -5.47 -6.18
CA VAL A 298 -14.44 -4.01 -6.02
C VAL A 298 -15.83 -3.43 -6.24
N ASN A 299 -16.50 -3.79 -7.34
CA ASN A 299 -17.87 -3.35 -7.61
C ASN A 299 -18.82 -3.69 -6.45
N LYS A 300 -18.76 -4.94 -5.97
CA LYS A 300 -19.61 -5.42 -4.87
C LYS A 300 -19.42 -4.59 -3.60
N HIS A 301 -18.18 -4.31 -3.19
CA HIS A 301 -17.90 -3.70 -1.89
C HIS A 301 -17.76 -2.18 -1.95
N LEU A 302 -17.51 -1.58 -3.11
CA LEU A 302 -17.34 -0.13 -3.28
C LEU A 302 -18.60 0.54 -3.83
N PHE A 303 -19.15 0.03 -4.94
CA PHE A 303 -20.14 0.74 -5.77
C PHE A 303 -21.56 0.13 -5.78
N ALA A 304 -21.74 -1.12 -5.31
CA ALA A 304 -23.04 -1.77 -5.37
C ALA A 304 -24.10 -1.04 -4.53
N LYS A 305 -25.38 -1.21 -4.85
CA LYS A 305 -26.48 -0.53 -4.12
C LYS A 305 -26.85 -1.19 -2.79
N ASP A 306 -26.26 -2.35 -2.47
CA ASP A 306 -26.48 -3.07 -1.21
C ASP A 306 -25.14 -3.57 -0.64
N LYS A 307 -24.98 -3.47 0.67
CA LYS A 307 -23.83 -3.96 1.45
C LYS A 307 -22.46 -3.50 0.92
N SER A 308 -22.38 -2.30 0.36
CA SER A 308 -21.17 -1.64 -0.13
C SER A 308 -20.86 -0.37 0.65
N ILE A 309 -19.66 0.20 0.43
CA ILE A 309 -19.28 1.54 0.89
C ILE A 309 -20.33 2.57 0.50
N LEU A 310 -20.71 2.65 -0.79
CA LEU A 310 -21.72 3.60 -1.26
C LEU A 310 -23.03 3.51 -0.46
N SER A 311 -23.61 2.31 -0.35
CA SER A 311 -24.88 2.12 0.37
C SER A 311 -24.76 2.40 1.87
N THR A 312 -23.62 2.07 2.48
CA THR A 312 -23.35 2.34 3.90
C THR A 312 -23.20 3.84 4.15
N LEU A 313 -22.49 4.56 3.29
CA LEU A 313 -22.38 6.02 3.36
C LEU A 313 -23.75 6.68 3.23
N GLN A 314 -24.59 6.27 2.28
CA GLN A 314 -25.96 6.78 2.15
C GLN A 314 -26.77 6.58 3.44
N SER A 315 -26.65 5.42 4.10
CA SER A 315 -27.30 5.13 5.37
C SER A 315 -26.81 6.04 6.50
N ILE A 316 -25.49 6.19 6.63
CA ILE A 316 -24.86 7.06 7.64
C ILE A 316 -25.30 8.51 7.44
N PHE A 317 -25.20 9.03 6.21
CA PHE A 317 -25.49 10.42 5.90
C PHE A 317 -27.00 10.76 5.94
N LYS A 318 -27.89 9.76 5.84
CA LYS A 318 -29.31 9.93 6.13
C LYS A 318 -29.55 10.24 7.62
N LYS A 319 -28.85 9.53 8.53
CA LYS A 319 -28.93 9.74 9.99
C LYS A 319 -28.16 10.99 10.42
N TYR A 320 -27.09 11.32 9.69
CA TYR A 320 -26.15 12.41 9.98
C TYR A 320 -26.82 13.75 10.34
N GLN A 321 -27.93 14.09 9.67
CA GLN A 321 -28.61 15.38 9.90
C GLN A 321 -29.13 15.56 11.32
N GLY A 322 -29.51 14.47 12.00
CA GLY A 322 -30.08 14.48 13.35
C GLY A 322 -29.07 14.68 14.49
N TYR A 323 -27.76 14.64 14.21
CA TYR A 323 -26.73 14.77 15.24
C TYR A 323 -26.29 16.21 15.49
N SER A 324 -25.74 16.45 16.68
CA SER A 324 -25.14 17.74 17.06
C SER A 324 -23.89 18.05 16.24
N THR A 325 -23.45 19.32 16.23
CA THR A 325 -22.22 19.74 15.52
C THR A 325 -20.98 18.93 15.93
N LYS A 326 -20.86 18.61 17.22
CA LYS A 326 -19.73 17.84 17.76
C LYS A 326 -19.75 16.38 17.28
N GLU A 327 -20.91 15.73 17.32
CA GLU A 327 -21.07 14.36 16.83
C GLU A 327 -20.88 14.27 15.32
N LYS A 328 -21.40 15.26 14.57
CA LYS A 328 -21.19 15.39 13.13
C LYS A 328 -19.70 15.42 12.77
N GLN A 329 -18.91 16.17 13.54
CA GLN A 329 -17.45 16.20 13.39
C GLN A 329 -16.83 14.81 13.59
N TYR A 330 -17.18 14.10 14.66
CA TYR A 330 -16.66 12.74 14.90
C TYR A 330 -17.03 11.75 13.79
N ILE A 331 -18.27 11.81 13.31
CA ILE A 331 -18.75 10.96 12.21
C ILE A 331 -17.94 11.20 10.94
N LEU A 332 -17.74 12.48 10.57
CA LEU A 332 -16.96 12.83 9.39
C LEU A 332 -15.49 12.44 9.52
N GLU A 333 -14.87 12.64 10.69
CA GLU A 333 -13.52 12.19 10.96
C GLU A 333 -13.38 10.67 10.85
N ALA A 334 -14.33 9.91 11.39
CA ALA A 334 -14.34 8.45 11.31
C ALA A 334 -14.49 7.96 9.85
N VAL A 335 -15.48 8.47 9.11
CA VAL A 335 -15.73 8.11 7.70
C VAL A 335 -14.47 8.36 6.86
N ARG A 336 -13.89 9.56 6.95
CA ARG A 336 -12.71 9.92 6.17
C ARG A 336 -11.51 9.07 6.52
N PHE A 337 -11.27 8.85 7.81
CA PHE A 337 -10.15 8.04 8.25
C PHE A 337 -10.32 6.59 7.82
N ILE A 338 -11.53 6.03 7.86
CA ILE A 338 -11.83 4.71 7.30
C ILE A 338 -11.47 4.66 5.81
N LEU A 339 -11.90 5.65 5.03
CA LEU A 339 -11.70 5.68 3.57
C LEU A 339 -10.31 6.12 3.12
N LEU A 340 -9.46 6.62 4.03
CA LEU A 340 -8.14 7.19 3.74
C LEU A 340 -7.24 6.34 2.82
N PRO A 341 -7.14 5.00 2.95
CA PRO A 341 -6.35 4.21 2.03
C PRO A 341 -6.93 4.21 0.61
N LEU A 342 -8.27 4.19 0.47
CA LEU A 342 -8.94 4.22 -0.83
C LEU A 342 -8.85 5.60 -1.47
N GLN A 343 -8.89 6.66 -0.66
CA GLN A 343 -8.70 8.03 -1.11
C GLN A 343 -7.44 8.16 -2.00
N TYR A 344 -6.33 7.53 -1.59
CA TYR A 344 -5.06 7.55 -2.34
C TYR A 344 -4.78 6.28 -3.15
N LEU A 345 -5.81 5.45 -3.38
CA LEU A 345 -5.77 4.37 -4.35
C LEU A 345 -6.72 4.63 -5.53
N VAL A 346 -7.56 5.67 -5.46
CA VAL A 346 -8.44 6.09 -6.54
C VAL A 346 -7.83 7.30 -7.25
N LYS A 347 -7.65 7.20 -8.56
CA LYS A 347 -7.12 8.24 -9.43
C LYS A 347 -8.13 8.62 -10.50
N HIS A 348 -7.95 9.80 -11.09
CA HIS A 348 -8.80 10.23 -12.17
C HIS A 348 -8.54 9.37 -13.41
N ILE A 349 -9.59 9.04 -14.16
CA ILE A 349 -9.50 8.17 -15.34
C ILE A 349 -8.52 8.68 -16.41
N ALA A 350 -8.31 10.00 -16.48
CA ALA A 350 -7.36 10.63 -17.40
C ALA A 350 -5.91 10.13 -17.24
N PHE A 351 -5.54 9.60 -16.07
CA PHE A 351 -4.22 9.04 -15.79
C PHE A 351 -4.12 7.52 -16.00
N GLN A 352 -5.13 6.89 -16.63
CA GLN A 352 -5.20 5.44 -16.81
C GLN A 352 -3.94 4.85 -17.48
N GLU A 353 -3.31 5.57 -18.39
CA GLU A 353 -2.09 5.14 -19.09
C GLU A 353 -0.90 4.86 -18.17
N GLU A 354 -0.92 5.38 -16.94
CA GLU A 354 0.11 5.12 -15.94
C GLU A 354 0.10 3.67 -15.45
N GLN A 355 -1.07 3.01 -15.45
CA GLN A 355 -1.27 1.66 -14.93
C GLN A 355 -0.61 1.46 -13.55
N GLU A 356 -0.95 2.36 -12.63
CA GLU A 356 -0.25 2.59 -11.38
C GLU A 356 -0.63 1.58 -10.27
N CYS A 357 0.34 1.28 -9.42
CA CYS A 357 0.17 0.59 -8.15
C CYS A 357 1.07 1.23 -7.09
N ARG A 358 0.71 1.11 -5.82
CA ARG A 358 1.32 1.87 -4.73
C ARG A 358 1.60 1.00 -3.52
N ILE A 359 2.70 1.31 -2.84
CA ILE A 359 2.86 1.03 -1.42
C ILE A 359 2.52 2.31 -0.65
N MET A 360 2.03 2.15 0.57
CA MET A 360 1.55 3.26 1.39
C MET A 360 1.96 3.06 2.84
N TYR A 361 2.24 4.17 3.53
CA TYR A 361 2.43 4.24 4.97
C TYR A 361 1.60 5.41 5.52
N ILE A 362 0.73 5.13 6.48
CA ILE A 362 -0.15 6.10 7.13
C ILE A 362 0.27 6.18 8.60
N THR A 363 0.58 7.38 9.07
CA THR A 363 1.03 7.64 10.44
C THR A 363 0.64 9.06 10.90
N GLN A 364 1.03 9.47 12.10
CA GLN A 364 0.93 10.85 12.59
C GLN A 364 2.15 11.69 12.19
N PHE A 365 2.00 13.01 12.06
CA PHE A 365 3.12 13.91 11.66
C PHE A 365 4.32 13.93 12.61
N ARG A 366 4.15 13.48 13.86
CA ARG A 366 5.22 13.43 14.87
C ARG A 366 5.90 12.06 14.97
N ASP A 367 5.60 11.14 14.05
CA ASP A 367 6.27 9.85 13.99
C ASP A 367 7.77 10.05 13.74
N GLU A 368 8.60 9.48 14.61
CA GLU A 368 10.07 9.60 14.56
C GLU A 368 10.67 9.02 13.28
N LYS A 369 9.94 8.17 12.54
CA LYS A 369 10.36 7.64 11.23
C LYS A 369 10.29 8.68 10.11
N ILE A 370 9.66 9.84 10.36
CA ILE A 370 9.49 10.89 9.35
C ILE A 370 10.76 11.73 9.26
N HIS A 371 11.38 11.70 8.09
CA HIS A 371 12.43 12.63 7.70
C HIS A 371 11.79 13.87 7.06
N SER A 372 12.02 15.04 7.65
CA SER A 372 11.53 16.32 7.12
C SER A 372 12.69 17.28 6.89
N ASN A 373 12.79 17.82 5.68
CA ASN A 373 13.76 18.85 5.32
C ASN A 373 13.03 20.00 4.61
N ARG A 374 12.88 21.11 5.33
CA ARG A 374 12.18 22.32 4.85
C ARG A 374 12.89 22.99 3.69
N GLU A 375 14.22 23.11 3.73
CA GLU A 375 15.00 23.78 2.68
C GLU A 375 14.85 23.08 1.32
N LYS A 376 14.88 21.74 1.35
CA LYS A 376 14.72 20.91 0.14
C LYS A 376 13.27 20.62 -0.20
N GLN A 377 12.30 21.10 0.59
CA GLN A 377 10.87 20.81 0.49
C GLN A 377 10.59 19.29 0.39
N LYS A 378 11.27 18.50 1.22
CA LYS A 378 11.20 17.03 1.20
C LYS A 378 10.68 16.51 2.53
N MET A 379 9.68 15.64 2.46
CA MET A 379 9.22 14.85 3.60
C MET A 379 9.01 13.40 3.16
N TYR A 380 9.69 12.47 3.82
CA TYR A 380 9.70 11.06 3.43
C TYR A 380 9.93 10.14 4.62
N VAL A 381 9.64 8.86 4.43
CA VAL A 381 10.04 7.75 5.31
C VAL A 381 10.93 6.79 4.53
N GLU A 382 11.86 6.12 5.21
CA GLU A 382 12.79 5.17 4.60
C GLU A 382 12.31 3.72 4.76
N TYR A 383 12.36 2.96 3.68
CA TYR A 383 11.88 1.58 3.57
C TYR A 383 13.00 0.60 3.92
N GLU A 384 12.68 -0.44 4.70
CA GLU A 384 13.68 -1.37 5.24
C GLU A 384 14.41 -2.21 4.19
N GLU A 385 13.77 -2.48 3.06
CA GLU A 385 14.32 -3.39 2.05
C GLU A 385 15.32 -2.70 1.13
N SER A 386 16.50 -3.32 1.01
CA SER A 386 17.47 -2.94 0.00
C SER A 386 16.95 -3.21 -1.40
N VAL A 387 17.20 -2.27 -2.32
CA VAL A 387 16.69 -2.32 -3.70
C VAL A 387 17.43 -3.37 -4.53
N LEU A 388 18.76 -3.38 -4.49
CA LEU A 388 19.61 -4.13 -5.42
C LEU A 388 19.29 -5.65 -5.49
N PRO A 389 19.09 -6.38 -4.37
CA PRO A 389 18.75 -7.82 -4.41
C PRO A 389 17.41 -8.11 -5.09
N HIS A 390 16.51 -7.14 -5.06
CA HIS A 390 15.13 -7.26 -5.53
C HIS A 390 14.92 -6.79 -6.97
N ILE A 391 15.96 -6.29 -7.65
CA ILE A 391 15.89 -5.94 -9.06
C ILE A 391 15.91 -7.20 -9.94
N ASP A 392 14.86 -7.36 -10.75
CA ASP A 392 14.81 -8.34 -11.84
C ASP A 392 15.57 -7.83 -13.07
N LYS A 393 15.25 -6.60 -13.49
CA LYS A 393 15.79 -5.94 -14.69
C LYS A 393 15.80 -4.43 -14.53
N ILE A 394 16.61 -3.77 -15.36
CA ILE A 394 16.52 -2.33 -15.59
C ILE A 394 16.31 -2.09 -17.08
N TYR A 395 15.35 -1.22 -17.40
CA TYR A 395 15.20 -0.67 -18.74
C TYR A 395 15.69 0.78 -18.74
N LEU A 396 16.63 1.10 -19.63
CA LEU A 396 17.12 2.44 -19.84
C LEU A 396 16.35 3.04 -21.01
N SER A 397 15.90 4.29 -20.88
CA SER A 397 15.46 5.05 -22.02
C SER A 397 16.61 5.30 -23.01
N PRO A 398 16.33 5.71 -24.25
CA PRO A 398 17.38 6.05 -25.21
C PRO A 398 18.39 7.09 -24.69
N GLY A 399 17.93 8.15 -24.00
CA GLY A 399 18.81 9.17 -23.42
C GLY A 399 19.63 8.70 -22.22
N ALA A 400 19.25 7.59 -21.57
CA ALA A 400 20.02 6.96 -20.49
C ALA A 400 21.02 5.91 -21.00
N ALA A 401 21.07 5.61 -22.30
CA ALA A 401 21.91 4.53 -22.84
C ALA A 401 23.41 4.66 -22.48
N LYS A 402 23.90 5.89 -22.28
CA LYS A 402 25.26 6.17 -21.78
C LYS A 402 25.59 5.49 -20.44
N ASP A 403 24.59 5.22 -19.61
CA ASP A 403 24.74 4.61 -18.29
C ASP A 403 24.70 3.07 -18.34
N GLN A 404 24.51 2.47 -19.53
CA GLN A 404 24.27 1.04 -19.70
C GLN A 404 25.38 0.17 -19.09
N ASP A 405 26.64 0.44 -19.43
CA ASP A 405 27.75 -0.40 -19.00
C ASP A 405 28.03 -0.27 -17.50
N PHE A 406 27.79 0.91 -16.92
CA PHE A 406 27.85 1.12 -15.47
C PHE A 406 26.83 0.24 -14.75
N PHE A 407 25.59 0.19 -15.22
CA PHE A 407 24.59 -0.73 -14.65
C PHE A 407 24.94 -2.20 -14.86
N ARG A 408 25.56 -2.57 -15.98
CA ARG A 408 26.02 -3.95 -16.23
C ARG A 408 27.08 -4.38 -15.22
N ILE A 409 28.04 -3.52 -14.93
CA ILE A 409 29.07 -3.77 -13.93
C ILE A 409 28.44 -4.07 -12.56
N LEU A 410 27.40 -3.32 -12.18
CA LEU A 410 26.70 -3.50 -10.90
C LEU A 410 25.84 -4.77 -10.86
N LEU A 411 25.12 -5.08 -11.95
CA LEU A 411 24.03 -6.05 -11.93
C LEU A 411 24.39 -7.44 -12.49
N ASP A 412 25.36 -7.53 -13.39
CA ASP A 412 25.53 -8.72 -14.22
C ASP A 412 26.60 -9.71 -13.70
N GLN A 413 27.40 -9.33 -12.69
CA GLN A 413 28.35 -10.11 -11.87
C GLN A 413 28.67 -11.56 -12.35
N GLY A 414 29.09 -11.74 -13.62
CA GLY A 414 29.50 -13.04 -14.18
C GLY A 414 28.38 -14.04 -14.54
N SER A 415 27.10 -13.66 -14.50
CA SER A 415 25.96 -14.59 -14.72
C SER A 415 25.68 -14.97 -16.19
N GLY A 416 26.38 -14.36 -17.16
CA GLY A 416 26.19 -14.59 -18.60
C GLY A 416 24.85 -14.09 -19.18
N LYS A 417 23.91 -13.62 -18.35
CA LYS A 417 22.63 -13.03 -18.77
C LYS A 417 22.49 -11.63 -18.22
N SER A 418 22.55 -10.64 -19.10
CA SER A 418 22.41 -9.25 -18.67
C SER A 418 21.03 -8.97 -18.09
N LYS A 419 20.94 -8.22 -16.99
CA LYS A 419 19.70 -7.64 -16.43
C LYS A 419 19.35 -6.28 -17.05
N VAL A 420 20.30 -5.68 -17.76
CA VAL A 420 20.21 -4.33 -18.31
C VAL A 420 19.66 -4.37 -19.73
N ARG A 421 18.64 -3.57 -20.04
CA ARG A 421 18.00 -3.47 -21.35
C ARG A 421 17.89 -2.02 -21.77
N ILE A 422 18.03 -1.75 -23.07
CA ILE A 422 17.62 -0.47 -23.66
C ILE A 422 16.17 -0.63 -24.12
N SER A 423 15.33 0.36 -23.80
CA SER A 423 13.96 0.45 -24.28
C SER A 423 13.92 0.36 -25.81
N GLN A 424 13.01 -0.45 -26.34
CA GLN A 424 12.82 -0.60 -27.79
C GLN A 424 11.66 0.26 -28.31
N ASN A 425 11.06 1.09 -27.46
CA ASN A 425 9.99 1.97 -27.90
C ASN A 425 10.57 3.13 -28.72
N PRO A 426 9.92 3.51 -29.83
CA PRO A 426 10.42 4.58 -30.69
C PRO A 426 10.36 5.92 -29.95
N PHE A 427 11.50 6.58 -29.78
CA PHE A 427 11.57 7.95 -29.26
C PHE A 427 12.19 8.86 -30.31
N ARG A 428 11.49 9.93 -30.64
CA ARG A 428 12.02 10.98 -31.51
C ARG A 428 12.62 12.05 -30.61
N ASN A 429 13.94 12.19 -30.61
CA ASN A 429 14.58 13.33 -29.97
C ASN A 429 14.02 14.60 -30.63
N LYS A 430 13.53 15.53 -29.81
CA LYS A 430 13.40 16.92 -30.25
C LYS A 430 14.82 17.47 -30.18
N GLU A 431 15.46 17.56 -31.33
CA GLU A 431 16.73 18.31 -31.48
C GLU A 431 16.54 19.76 -31.03
#